data_AF-V8NKX4-F1
#
_entry.id   AF-V8NKX4-F1
#
_cell.length_a   1.000
_cell.length_b   1.000
_cell.length_c   1.000
_cell.angle_alpha   90.00
_cell.angle_beta   90.00
_cell.angle_gamma   90.00
#
_symmetry.space_group_name_H-M   'P 1'
#
loop_
_entity.id
_entity.type
_entity.pdbx_description
1 polymer ?
#
loop_
_entity_poly.entity_id
_entity_poly.type
_entity_poly.pdbx_seq_one_letter_code
_entity_poly.pdbx_strand_id
1 'polypeptide(L)'
;MDAGLIYADIKCSEDSLSRRSSNFIMVQQAGLNLGIKGEEDSERVIHVPIPASSNVLHPSRKTLQQLRLLKKKAKNDIITADLAAKKQDIDTRMEKVAQHREELQQKYQNAKCDLKKKRALAKYKIEQTNNALKRQEIHTLKRELQKLKVRQQELQKKIDKYKSYEHFLKKIVNLLPPDFWGYKEDSVIKTLTQRHKALFSTNQNLKKYLLIQEENIEISHHKRAVTQEEHNTMRFVLISKVSELQSKYNALKERNIGLINYIDNKEGLTNKHTQQLSQMLVGISNMAERCYMKHYGPLEQMTFQSKLDMIEVGYAFWEYINILS
;
A
#
# COMPACT_ATOMS: atom_id res chain seq x y z
N MET A 1 26.14 11.41 19.60
CA MET A 1 25.24 12.57 19.80
C MET A 1 25.28 13.41 18.53
N ASP A 2 24.17 13.44 17.79
CA ASP A 2 24.08 14.00 16.45
C ASP A 2 24.13 15.53 16.46
N ALA A 3 25.33 16.10 16.29
CA ALA A 3 25.53 17.54 16.16
C ALA A 3 24.69 18.16 15.03
N GLY A 4 24.39 17.38 13.98
CA GLY A 4 23.53 17.81 12.87
C GLY A 4 22.04 17.94 13.21
N LEU A 5 21.53 17.15 14.17
CA LEU A 5 20.15 17.25 14.65
C LEU A 5 19.97 18.48 15.53
N ILE A 6 20.93 18.74 16.41
CA ILE A 6 20.93 19.89 17.33
C ILE A 6 20.93 21.21 16.55
N TYR A 7 21.76 21.33 15.51
CA TYR A 7 21.85 22.57 14.72
C TYR A 7 20.57 22.85 13.89
N ALA A 8 19.87 21.81 13.43
CA ALA A 8 18.62 21.96 12.69
C ALA A 8 17.44 22.31 13.59
N ASP A 9 17.37 21.72 14.79
CA ASP A 9 16.31 21.98 15.76
C ASP A 9 16.40 23.40 16.35
N ILE A 10 17.62 23.92 16.61
CA ILE A 10 17.83 25.31 17.06
C ILE A 10 17.31 26.33 16.02
N LYS A 11 17.62 26.12 14.74
CA LYS A 11 17.28 27.07 13.68
C LYS A 11 15.79 27.13 13.35
N CYS A 12 15.04 26.05 13.57
CA CYS A 12 13.57 26.07 13.46
C CYS A 12 12.89 26.73 14.67
N SER A 13 13.48 26.63 15.86
CA SER A 13 12.95 27.24 17.08
C SER A 13 13.06 28.78 17.04
N GLU A 14 14.16 29.32 16.52
CA GLU A 14 14.35 30.78 16.39
C GLU A 14 13.38 31.42 15.38
N ASP A 15 13.17 30.78 14.23
CA ASP A 15 12.24 31.25 13.17
C ASP A 15 10.76 31.24 13.64
N SER A 16 10.40 30.34 14.55
CA SER A 16 9.03 30.22 15.08
C SER A 16 8.75 31.18 16.25
N LEU A 17 9.74 31.47 17.09
CA LEU A 17 9.65 32.46 18.18
C LEU A 17 9.54 33.90 17.64
N SER A 18 10.32 34.25 16.61
CA SER A 18 10.29 35.60 16.00
C SER A 18 8.92 35.94 15.40
N ARG A 19 8.22 34.95 14.80
CA ARG A 19 6.88 35.18 14.20
C ARG A 19 5.73 35.15 15.21
N ARG A 20 5.84 34.39 16.30
CA ARG A 20 4.88 34.46 17.42
C ARG A 20 4.86 35.86 18.05
N SER A 21 6.02 36.51 18.15
CA SER A 21 6.12 37.90 18.63
C SER A 21 5.43 38.89 17.70
N SER A 22 5.51 38.71 16.37
CA SER A 22 4.79 39.59 15.41
C SER A 22 3.28 39.35 15.40
N ASN A 23 2.82 38.11 15.59
CA ASN A 23 1.38 37.82 15.62
C ASN A 23 0.71 38.28 16.93
N PHE A 24 1.42 38.24 18.06
CA PHE A 24 0.93 38.79 19.32
C PHE A 24 0.69 40.31 19.25
N ILE A 25 1.53 41.04 18.52
CA ILE A 25 1.38 42.50 18.30
C ILE A 25 0.16 42.82 17.42
N MET A 26 -0.21 41.95 16.46
CA MET A 26 -1.40 42.19 15.62
C MET A 26 -2.73 41.84 16.31
N VAL A 27 -2.77 40.88 17.24
CA VAL A 27 -4.00 40.57 17.99
C VAL A 27 -4.33 41.68 19.00
N GLN A 28 -3.33 42.38 19.53
CA GLN A 28 -3.54 43.49 20.47
C GLN A 28 -4.07 44.78 19.80
N GLN A 29 -4.00 44.89 18.47
CA GLN A 29 -4.57 46.02 17.69
C GLN A 29 -6.00 45.77 17.16
N ALA A 30 -6.54 44.55 17.32
CA ALA A 30 -7.91 44.21 16.89
C ALA A 30 -8.92 44.06 18.06
N GLY A 31 -8.50 44.33 19.29
CA GLY A 31 -9.30 44.15 20.51
C GLY A 31 -9.44 45.42 21.34
N LEU A 32 -9.94 46.51 20.77
CA LEU A 32 -10.42 47.69 21.51
C LEU A 32 -11.76 48.13 20.90
N ASN A 33 -12.82 47.40 21.25
CA ASN A 33 -14.19 47.89 21.38
C ASN A 33 -15.04 46.77 21.99
N LEU A 34 -14.91 46.59 23.30
CA LEU A 34 -15.87 45.89 24.13
C LEU A 34 -16.42 46.89 25.14
N GLY A 35 -17.59 47.42 24.81
CA GLY A 35 -18.44 48.14 25.73
C GLY A 35 -18.90 47.22 26.87
N ILE A 36 -18.86 47.78 28.06
CA ILE A 36 -19.13 47.17 29.36
C ILE A 36 -20.63 46.79 29.49
N LYS A 37 -20.89 45.57 30.01
CA LYS A 37 -22.16 45.11 30.61
C LYS A 37 -22.59 46.09 31.73
N GLY A 38 -23.84 46.49 31.94
CA GLY A 38 -25.06 45.71 32.10
C GLY A 38 -25.42 45.60 33.60
N GLU A 39 -26.58 46.16 34.00
CA GLU A 39 -27.41 45.92 35.21
C GLU A 39 -28.53 47.00 35.16
N GLU A 40 -29.82 46.80 35.44
CA GLU A 40 -30.53 45.85 36.30
C GLU A 40 -31.88 45.42 35.70
N ASP A 41 -32.35 44.27 36.18
CA ASP A 41 -33.67 43.68 35.98
C ASP A 41 -34.81 44.50 36.61
N SER A 42 -35.98 44.47 35.96
CA SER A 42 -37.27 44.49 36.67
C SER A 42 -38.38 43.95 35.77
N GLU A 43 -38.62 42.66 35.99
CA GLU A 43 -39.75 41.86 35.58
C GLU A 43 -41.09 42.50 36.04
N ARG A 44 -41.98 42.86 35.10
CA ARG A 44 -43.43 42.94 35.37
C ARG A 44 -44.23 42.44 34.17
N VAL A 45 -44.68 41.21 34.33
CA VAL A 45 -45.78 40.53 33.63
C VAL A 45 -46.99 41.47 33.51
N ILE A 46 -47.47 41.71 32.29
CA ILE A 46 -48.81 42.27 32.06
C ILE A 46 -49.72 41.12 31.64
N HIS A 47 -50.58 40.74 32.59
CA HIS A 47 -51.75 39.88 32.37
C HIS A 47 -52.61 40.43 31.23
N VAL A 48 -52.97 39.55 30.29
CA VAL A 48 -54.11 39.77 29.37
C VAL A 48 -55.34 39.14 30.02
N PRO A 49 -56.38 39.89 30.42
CA PRO A 49 -57.70 39.32 30.63
C PRO A 49 -58.39 39.20 29.27
N ILE A 50 -58.74 37.97 28.90
CA ILE A 50 -59.80 37.70 27.94
C ILE A 50 -61.13 38.01 28.66
N PRO A 51 -62.02 38.79 28.03
CA PRO A 51 -63.42 38.39 28.05
C PRO A 51 -64.02 38.38 26.64
N ALA A 52 -64.70 37.27 26.36
CA ALA A 52 -65.67 37.17 25.28
C ALA A 52 -66.93 37.97 25.64
N SER A 53 -67.44 38.78 24.71
CA SER A 53 -68.84 38.74 24.24
C SER A 53 -69.13 39.91 23.29
N SER A 54 -69.66 39.57 22.12
CA SER A 54 -70.68 40.32 21.35
C SER A 54 -70.61 41.86 21.31
N ASN A 55 -70.13 42.41 20.20
CA ASN A 55 -70.89 43.28 19.26
C ASN A 55 -69.96 44.13 18.40
N VAL A 56 -70.38 44.29 17.14
CA VAL A 56 -69.68 44.92 16.01
C VAL A 56 -69.34 46.39 16.26
N LEU A 57 -68.07 46.78 16.07
CA LEU A 57 -67.66 48.17 15.84
C LEU A 57 -66.58 48.20 14.76
N HIS A 58 -66.87 48.85 13.64
CA HIS A 58 -65.87 49.16 12.62
C HIS A 58 -64.71 49.94 13.28
N PRO A 59 -63.46 49.46 13.15
CA PRO A 59 -62.33 50.08 13.84
C PRO A 59 -62.08 51.51 13.32
N SER A 60 -61.93 52.46 14.24
CA SER A 60 -61.63 53.87 13.94
C SER A 60 -60.28 54.02 13.22
N ARG A 61 -60.16 55.03 12.35
CA ARG A 61 -58.95 55.34 11.55
C ARG A 61 -57.68 55.47 12.41
N LYS A 62 -57.81 55.96 13.66
CA LYS A 62 -56.69 56.07 14.61
C LYS A 62 -56.24 54.70 15.13
N THR A 63 -57.19 53.81 15.44
CA THR A 63 -56.91 52.44 15.91
C THR A 63 -56.24 51.59 14.82
N LEU A 64 -56.66 51.74 13.56
CA LEU A 64 -56.03 51.08 12.41
C LEU A 64 -54.60 51.60 12.13
N GLN A 65 -54.34 52.90 12.32
CA GLN A 65 -52.99 53.46 12.22
C GLN A 65 -52.07 52.95 13.32
N GLN A 66 -52.54 52.91 14.58
CA GLN A 66 -51.78 52.33 15.69
C GLN A 66 -51.49 50.85 15.48
N LEU A 67 -52.48 50.05 15.04
CA LEU A 67 -52.27 48.64 14.70
C LEU A 67 -51.27 48.48 13.54
N ARG A 68 -51.31 49.35 12.52
CA ARG A 68 -50.33 49.35 11.43
C ARG A 68 -48.93 49.72 11.91
N LEU A 69 -48.79 50.67 12.84
CA LEU A 69 -47.53 51.02 13.46
C LEU A 69 -46.98 49.88 14.32
N LEU A 70 -47.82 49.23 15.14
CA LEU A 70 -47.44 48.04 15.90
C LEU A 70 -47.03 46.88 14.99
N LYS A 71 -47.74 46.66 13.87
CA LYS A 71 -47.37 45.65 12.86
C LYS A 71 -46.04 45.99 12.18
N LYS A 72 -45.75 47.27 11.91
CA LYS A 72 -44.44 47.70 11.39
C LYS A 72 -43.34 47.55 12.44
N LYS A 73 -43.63 47.86 13.70
CA LYS A 73 -42.70 47.68 14.83
C LYS A 73 -42.36 46.20 15.01
N ALA A 74 -43.36 45.32 15.09
CA ALA A 74 -43.15 43.88 15.15
C ALA A 74 -42.36 43.34 13.94
N LYS A 75 -42.64 43.83 12.71
CA LYS A 75 -41.84 43.48 11.53
C LYS A 75 -40.39 43.97 11.63
N ASN A 76 -40.17 45.18 12.13
CA ASN A 76 -38.84 45.71 12.35
C ASN A 76 -38.10 44.93 13.44
N ASP A 77 -38.77 44.53 14.52
CA ASP A 77 -38.21 43.73 15.60
C ASP A 77 -37.82 42.32 15.09
N ILE A 78 -38.63 41.73 14.19
CA ILE A 78 -38.27 40.48 13.51
C ILE A 78 -37.05 40.68 12.61
N ILE A 79 -36.98 41.77 11.84
CA ILE A 79 -35.84 42.07 10.96
C ILE A 79 -34.58 42.36 11.78
N THR A 80 -34.67 43.08 12.89
CA THR A 80 -33.51 43.36 13.75
C THR A 80 -33.01 42.09 14.44
N ALA A 81 -33.91 41.21 14.88
CA ALA A 81 -33.55 39.89 15.40
C ALA A 81 -32.87 39.02 14.34
N ASP A 82 -33.39 38.96 13.11
CA ASP A 82 -32.76 38.22 12.00
C ASP A 82 -31.40 38.81 11.62
N LEU A 83 -31.28 40.14 11.55
CA LEU A 83 -29.98 40.80 11.32
C LEU A 83 -28.97 40.52 12.43
N ALA A 84 -29.40 40.51 13.70
CA ALA A 84 -28.54 40.15 14.82
C ALA A 84 -28.08 38.69 14.74
N ALA A 85 -28.99 37.77 14.43
CA ALA A 85 -28.67 36.36 14.21
C ALA A 85 -27.71 36.16 13.04
N LYS A 86 -27.91 36.88 11.92
CA LYS A 86 -27.00 36.84 10.75
C LYS A 86 -25.63 37.44 11.06
N LYS A 87 -25.55 38.52 11.83
CA LYS A 87 -24.26 39.08 12.27
C LYS A 87 -23.51 38.08 13.13
N GLN A 88 -24.19 37.45 14.09
CA GLN A 88 -23.58 36.40 14.92
C GLN A 88 -23.14 35.18 14.10
N ASP A 89 -23.93 34.74 13.12
CA ASP A 89 -23.53 33.67 12.19
C ASP A 89 -22.25 34.05 11.41
N ILE A 90 -22.19 35.28 10.89
CA ILE A 90 -21.00 35.78 10.19
C ILE A 90 -19.80 35.82 11.14
N ASP A 91 -19.96 36.34 12.37
CA ASP A 91 -18.87 36.42 13.34
C ASP A 91 -18.33 35.04 13.70
N THR A 92 -19.21 34.06 13.96
CA THR A 92 -18.78 32.67 14.23
C THR A 92 -18.08 32.02 13.03
N ARG A 93 -18.53 32.32 11.81
CA ARG A 93 -17.87 31.84 10.58
C ARG A 93 -16.52 32.51 10.37
N MET A 94 -16.41 33.80 10.65
CA MET A 94 -15.15 34.55 10.56
C MET A 94 -14.14 34.04 11.59
N GLU A 95 -14.57 33.75 12.81
CA GLU A 95 -13.71 33.16 13.85
C GLU A 95 -13.22 31.77 13.43
N LYS A 96 -14.10 30.90 12.92
CA LYS A 96 -13.71 29.58 12.38
C LYS A 96 -12.71 29.69 11.24
N VAL A 97 -12.89 30.65 10.33
CA VAL A 97 -11.94 30.90 9.23
C VAL A 97 -10.59 31.40 9.76
N ALA A 98 -10.60 32.27 10.77
CA ALA A 98 -9.37 32.76 11.40
C ALA A 98 -8.59 31.61 12.07
N GLN A 99 -9.27 30.79 12.87
CA GLN A 99 -8.69 29.59 13.49
C GLN A 99 -8.11 28.64 12.43
N HIS A 100 -8.87 28.35 11.38
CA HIS A 100 -8.41 27.47 10.31
C HIS A 100 -7.18 28.02 9.56
N ARG A 101 -7.11 29.34 9.37
CA ARG A 101 -5.95 30.00 8.76
C ARG A 101 -4.70 29.84 9.63
N GLU A 102 -4.82 30.01 10.94
CA GLU A 102 -3.71 29.82 11.87
C GLU A 102 -3.24 28.36 11.89
N GLU A 103 -4.15 27.40 11.93
CA GLU A 103 -3.83 25.98 11.86
C GLU A 103 -3.07 25.62 10.57
N LEU A 104 -3.54 26.11 9.41
CA LEU A 104 -2.87 25.90 8.14
C LEU A 104 -1.48 26.52 8.11
N GLN A 105 -1.32 27.72 8.67
CA GLN A 105 -0.02 28.39 8.76
C GLN A 105 0.95 27.60 9.65
N GLN A 106 0.49 27.09 10.79
CA GLN A 106 1.29 26.23 11.67
C GLN A 106 1.67 24.92 10.98
N LYS A 107 0.72 24.23 10.33
CA LYS A 107 0.97 23.01 9.55
C LYS A 107 2.02 23.24 8.46
N TYR A 108 1.93 24.36 7.74
CA TYR A 108 2.92 24.72 6.72
C TYR A 108 4.32 24.94 7.30
N GLN A 109 4.45 25.64 8.43
CA GLN A 109 5.76 25.84 9.06
C GLN A 109 6.37 24.53 9.57
N ASN A 110 5.56 23.68 10.19
CA ASN A 110 6.01 22.37 10.67
C ASN A 110 6.50 21.50 9.50
N ALA A 111 5.71 21.41 8.42
CA ALA A 111 6.12 20.69 7.21
C ALA A 111 7.41 21.24 6.60
N LYS A 112 7.58 22.57 6.58
CA LYS A 112 8.82 23.22 6.10
C LYS A 112 10.02 22.88 6.98
N CYS A 113 9.87 22.86 8.30
CA CYS A 113 10.93 22.48 9.22
C CYS A 113 11.31 21.00 9.05
N ASP A 114 10.31 20.11 8.96
CA ASP A 114 10.53 18.67 8.75
C ASP A 114 11.30 18.39 7.47
N LEU A 115 10.99 19.11 6.39
CA LEU A 115 11.73 19.01 5.12
C LEU A 115 13.19 19.45 5.27
N LYS A 116 13.46 20.55 6.01
CA LYS A 116 14.84 20.99 6.29
C LYS A 116 15.60 19.95 7.11
N LYS A 117 14.97 19.39 8.15
CA LYS A 117 15.54 18.35 9.02
C LYS A 117 15.87 17.08 8.22
N LYS A 118 14.93 16.61 7.40
CA LYS A 118 15.15 15.46 6.49
C LYS A 118 16.31 15.70 5.52
N ARG A 119 16.40 16.89 4.92
CA ARG A 119 17.52 17.26 4.03
C ARG A 119 18.87 17.29 4.75
N ALA A 120 18.92 17.85 5.96
CA ALA A 120 20.15 17.90 6.76
C ALA A 120 20.62 16.49 7.15
N LEU A 121 19.70 15.64 7.60
CA LEU A 121 19.99 14.24 7.93
C LEU A 121 20.49 13.45 6.71
N ALA A 122 19.88 13.65 5.54
CA ALA A 122 20.34 13.01 4.31
C ALA A 122 21.77 13.43 3.95
N LYS A 123 22.09 14.74 4.02
CA LYS A 123 23.44 15.25 3.78
C LYS A 123 24.46 14.66 4.75
N TYR A 124 24.13 14.65 6.05
CA TYR A 124 24.99 14.10 7.08
C TYR A 124 25.30 12.61 6.85
N LYS A 125 24.28 11.81 6.49
CA LYS A 125 24.46 10.39 6.16
C LYS A 125 25.39 10.20 4.97
N ILE A 126 25.21 10.97 3.90
CA ILE A 126 26.09 10.93 2.71
C ILE A 126 27.53 11.30 3.08
N GLU A 127 27.71 12.34 3.90
CA GLU A 127 29.04 12.76 4.35
C GLU A 127 29.71 11.71 5.23
N GLN A 128 28.94 11.07 6.12
CA GLN A 128 29.43 9.97 6.95
C GLN A 128 29.90 8.78 6.11
N THR A 129 29.13 8.37 5.11
CA THR A 129 29.53 7.28 4.20
C THR A 129 30.75 7.67 3.37
N ASN A 130 30.80 8.89 2.85
CA ASN A 130 31.96 9.38 2.09
C ASN A 130 33.23 9.43 2.95
N ASN A 131 33.11 9.87 4.19
CA ASN A 131 34.25 9.92 5.12
C ASN A 131 34.73 8.50 5.48
N ALA A 132 33.83 7.53 5.62
CA ALA A 132 34.21 6.13 5.82
C ALA A 132 34.98 5.58 4.62
N LEU A 133 34.50 5.82 3.40
CA LEU A 133 35.18 5.41 2.16
C LEU A 133 36.57 6.04 2.03
N LYS A 134 36.70 7.35 2.26
CA LYS A 134 38.00 8.05 2.24
C LYS A 134 38.98 7.48 3.25
N ARG A 135 38.51 7.14 4.47
CA ARG A 135 39.36 6.50 5.49
C ARG A 135 39.85 5.13 5.03
N GLN A 136 38.97 4.33 4.44
CA GLN A 136 39.33 3.02 3.89
C GLN A 136 40.37 3.16 2.76
N GLU A 137 40.18 4.11 1.85
CA GLU A 137 41.12 4.41 0.77
C GLU A 137 42.50 4.81 1.32
N ILE A 138 42.55 5.72 2.30
CA ILE A 138 43.79 6.10 2.99
C ILE A 138 44.48 4.88 3.60
N HIS A 139 43.74 3.98 4.25
CA HIS A 139 44.31 2.76 4.81
C HIS A 139 44.88 1.82 3.74
N THR A 140 44.24 1.71 2.58
CA THR A 140 44.72 0.91 1.46
C THR A 140 45.97 1.50 0.84
N LEU A 141 45.97 2.81 0.54
CA LEU A 141 47.13 3.52 0.01
C LEU A 141 48.34 3.45 0.96
N LYS A 142 48.13 3.58 2.27
CA LYS A 142 49.20 3.43 3.26
C LYS A 142 49.84 2.03 3.21
N ARG A 143 49.02 0.98 3.07
CA ARG A 143 49.52 -0.41 2.95
C ARG A 143 50.33 -0.60 1.67
N GLU A 144 49.86 -0.06 0.55
CA GLU A 144 50.58 -0.13 -0.73
C GLU A 144 51.92 0.61 -0.69
N LEU A 145 51.93 1.81 -0.11
CA LEU A 145 53.14 2.60 0.07
C LEU A 145 54.17 1.85 0.93
N GLN A 146 53.73 1.19 2.01
CA GLN A 146 54.62 0.39 2.83
C GLN A 146 55.20 -0.82 2.07
N LYS A 147 54.39 -1.52 1.26
CA LYS A 147 54.88 -2.60 0.38
C LYS A 147 55.94 -2.10 -0.61
N LEU A 148 55.69 -0.94 -1.23
CA LEU A 148 56.63 -0.33 -2.18
C LEU A 148 57.94 0.07 -1.50
N LYS A 149 57.89 0.65 -0.29
CA LYS A 149 59.09 0.97 0.49
C LYS A 149 59.93 -0.27 0.81
N VAL A 150 59.30 -1.36 1.22
CA VAL A 150 60.02 -2.63 1.48
C VAL A 150 60.67 -3.14 0.19
N ARG A 151 59.93 -3.16 -0.92
CA ARG A 151 60.47 -3.58 -2.22
C ARG A 151 61.63 -2.71 -2.69
N GLN A 152 61.55 -1.40 -2.48
CA GLN A 152 62.64 -0.48 -2.82
C GLN A 152 63.91 -0.82 -2.01
N GLN A 153 63.78 -1.08 -0.71
CA GLN A 153 64.91 -1.46 0.14
C GLN A 153 65.53 -2.79 -0.29
N GLU A 154 64.71 -3.78 -0.66
CA GLU A 154 65.20 -5.06 -1.18
C GLU A 154 65.96 -4.90 -2.50
N LEU A 155 65.43 -4.08 -3.42
CA LEU A 155 66.10 -3.78 -4.68
C LEU A 155 67.42 -3.03 -4.44
N GLN A 156 67.45 -2.09 -3.51
CA GLN A 156 68.67 -1.39 -3.15
C GLN A 156 69.74 -2.36 -2.63
N LYS A 157 69.38 -3.27 -1.73
CA LYS A 157 70.28 -4.33 -1.24
C LYS A 157 70.81 -5.21 -2.37
N LYS A 158 69.97 -5.55 -3.36
CA LYS A 158 70.41 -6.31 -4.54
C LYS A 158 71.38 -5.50 -5.40
N ILE A 159 71.10 -4.23 -5.66
CA ILE A 159 72.01 -3.34 -6.40
C ILE A 159 73.36 -3.29 -5.70
N ASP A 160 73.38 -3.05 -4.39
CA ASP A 160 74.62 -2.96 -3.62
C ASP A 160 75.41 -4.27 -3.66
N LYS A 161 74.73 -5.43 -3.60
CA LYS A 161 75.36 -6.75 -3.79
C LYS A 161 76.01 -6.87 -5.16
N TYR A 162 75.29 -6.52 -6.23
CA TYR A 162 75.76 -6.69 -7.60
C TYR A 162 76.77 -5.64 -8.06
N LYS A 163 76.82 -4.48 -7.40
CA LYS A 163 77.78 -3.41 -7.68
C LYS A 163 79.23 -3.86 -7.51
N SER A 164 79.49 -4.77 -6.57
CA SER A 164 80.83 -5.37 -6.38
C SER A 164 81.27 -6.20 -7.60
N TYR A 165 80.36 -7.04 -8.14
CA TYR A 165 80.61 -7.81 -9.35
C TYR A 165 80.73 -6.91 -10.58
N GLU A 166 79.92 -5.87 -10.71
CA GLU A 166 80.03 -4.89 -11.81
C GLU A 166 81.41 -4.23 -11.81
N HIS A 167 81.89 -3.78 -10.65
CA HIS A 167 83.20 -3.16 -10.52
C HIS A 167 84.34 -4.16 -10.80
N PHE A 168 84.20 -5.40 -10.35
CA PHE A 168 85.15 -6.47 -10.66
C PHE A 168 85.20 -6.78 -12.17
N LEU A 169 84.05 -6.94 -12.81
CA LEU A 169 83.95 -7.19 -14.24
C LEU A 169 84.50 -6.02 -15.06
N LYS A 170 84.21 -4.77 -14.66
CA LYS A 170 84.83 -3.58 -15.29
C LYS A 170 86.34 -3.58 -15.17
N LYS A 171 86.89 -3.96 -14.00
CA LYS A 171 88.34 -4.11 -13.83
C LYS A 171 88.91 -5.18 -14.74
N ILE A 172 88.25 -6.33 -14.83
CA ILE A 172 88.68 -7.42 -15.73
C ILE A 172 88.64 -6.96 -17.18
N VAL A 173 87.54 -6.37 -17.65
CA VAL A 173 87.40 -5.86 -19.02
C VAL A 173 88.52 -4.88 -19.38
N ASN A 174 88.90 -4.00 -18.45
CA ASN A 174 89.98 -3.03 -18.66
C ASN A 174 91.39 -3.67 -18.68
N LEU A 175 91.54 -4.89 -18.17
CA LEU A 175 92.81 -5.63 -18.12
C LEU A 175 92.98 -6.64 -19.26
N LEU A 176 91.90 -6.97 -19.98
CA LEU A 176 92.00 -7.89 -21.12
C LEU A 176 92.53 -7.16 -22.36
N PRO A 177 93.54 -7.73 -23.06
CA PRO A 177 93.97 -7.22 -24.35
C PRO A 177 92.81 -7.24 -25.37
N PRO A 178 92.76 -6.29 -26.33
CA PRO A 178 91.75 -6.27 -27.39
C PRO A 178 91.66 -7.57 -28.21
N ASP A 179 92.74 -8.37 -28.21
CA ASP A 179 92.83 -9.62 -28.97
C ASP A 179 92.15 -10.82 -28.28
N PHE A 180 91.78 -10.69 -27.00
CA PHE A 180 91.11 -11.76 -26.25
C PHE A 180 89.63 -11.93 -26.60
N TRP A 181 89.04 -10.95 -27.29
CA TRP A 181 87.74 -11.05 -27.97
C TRP A 181 87.85 -11.87 -29.28
N GLY A 182 88.91 -12.69 -29.42
CA GLY A 182 89.30 -13.43 -30.61
C GLY A 182 88.48 -14.69 -30.94
N TYR A 183 87.42 -14.97 -30.19
CA TYR A 183 86.30 -15.76 -30.73
C TYR A 183 85.33 -14.79 -31.36
N LYS A 184 84.64 -15.17 -32.45
CA LYS A 184 83.52 -14.37 -33.00
C LYS A 184 82.44 -14.19 -31.92
N GLU A 185 82.61 -13.25 -31.00
CA GLU A 185 81.68 -12.93 -29.90
C GLU A 185 80.31 -12.58 -30.48
N ASP A 186 80.35 -11.90 -31.63
CA ASP A 186 79.21 -11.60 -32.49
C ASP A 186 78.45 -12.84 -33.01
N SER A 187 78.96 -14.06 -32.90
CA SER A 187 78.28 -15.28 -33.36
C SER A 187 77.49 -15.96 -32.25
N VAL A 188 78.11 -16.20 -31.08
CA VAL A 188 77.43 -16.86 -29.95
C VAL A 188 76.45 -15.90 -29.28
N ILE A 189 76.83 -14.63 -29.10
CA ILE A 189 75.93 -13.61 -28.54
C ILE A 189 74.75 -13.38 -29.50
N LYS A 190 74.98 -13.37 -30.81
CA LYS A 190 73.92 -13.21 -31.81
C LYS A 190 72.97 -14.40 -31.88
N THR A 191 73.48 -15.63 -31.81
CA THR A 191 72.62 -16.83 -31.78
C THR A 191 71.80 -16.90 -30.48
N LEU A 192 72.40 -16.59 -29.33
CA LEU A 192 71.70 -16.48 -28.06
C LEU A 192 70.64 -15.37 -28.09
N THR A 193 70.97 -14.20 -28.65
CA THR A 193 70.05 -13.07 -28.80
C THR A 193 68.90 -13.41 -29.75
N GLN A 194 69.16 -14.10 -30.86
CA GLN A 194 68.11 -14.58 -31.77
C GLN A 194 67.20 -15.59 -31.08
N ARG A 195 67.75 -16.54 -30.33
CA ARG A 195 66.97 -17.51 -29.56
C ARG A 195 66.10 -16.83 -28.51
N HIS A 196 66.65 -15.87 -27.78
CA HIS A 196 65.88 -15.07 -26.82
C HIS A 196 64.76 -14.29 -27.51
N LYS A 197 65.04 -13.63 -28.64
CA LYS A 197 64.01 -12.90 -29.42
C LYS A 197 62.88 -13.83 -29.88
N ALA A 198 63.21 -15.03 -30.37
CA ALA A 198 62.22 -16.01 -30.79
C ALA A 198 61.37 -16.52 -29.60
N LEU A 199 62.00 -16.85 -28.48
CA LEU A 199 61.31 -17.27 -27.26
C LEU A 199 60.45 -16.15 -26.66
N PHE A 200 60.92 -14.91 -26.72
CA PHE A 200 60.17 -13.76 -26.26
C PHE A 200 58.95 -13.49 -27.14
N SER A 201 59.11 -13.53 -28.46
CA SER A 201 58.01 -13.38 -29.43
C SER A 201 56.95 -14.48 -29.25
N THR A 202 57.38 -15.74 -29.15
CA THR A 202 56.48 -16.87 -28.90
C THR A 202 55.75 -16.72 -27.56
N ASN A 203 56.44 -16.32 -26.49
CA ASN A 203 55.81 -16.05 -25.20
C ASN A 203 54.78 -14.90 -25.27
N GLN A 204 55.08 -13.81 -25.98
CA GLN A 204 54.11 -12.74 -26.20
C GLN A 204 52.87 -13.23 -26.97
N ASN A 205 53.06 -14.05 -28.00
CA ASN A 205 51.95 -14.63 -28.75
C ASN A 205 51.11 -15.57 -27.90
N LEU A 206 51.73 -16.41 -27.07
CA LEU A 206 51.03 -17.28 -26.13
C LEU A 206 50.22 -16.47 -25.10
N LYS A 207 50.78 -15.36 -24.58
CA LYS A 207 50.04 -14.46 -23.68
C LYS A 207 48.83 -13.84 -24.36
N LYS A 208 48.97 -13.37 -25.60
CA LYS A 208 47.84 -12.83 -26.36
C LYS A 208 46.76 -13.89 -26.60
N TYR A 209 47.18 -15.09 -26.97
CA TYR A 209 46.26 -16.21 -27.16
C TYR A 209 45.51 -16.56 -25.86
N LEU A 210 46.21 -16.56 -24.73
CA LEU A 210 45.61 -16.81 -23.42
C LEU A 210 44.57 -15.75 -23.06
N LEU A 211 44.85 -14.46 -23.28
CA LEU A 211 43.88 -13.38 -23.07
C LEU A 211 42.62 -13.55 -23.92
N ILE A 212 42.77 -13.92 -25.20
CA ILE A 212 41.64 -14.18 -26.09
C ILE A 212 40.82 -15.38 -25.59
N GLN A 213 41.48 -16.42 -25.08
CA GLN A 213 40.79 -17.58 -24.51
C GLN A 213 40.03 -17.23 -23.22
N GLU A 214 40.61 -16.40 -22.35
CA GLU A 214 39.92 -15.89 -21.16
C GLU A 214 38.66 -15.10 -21.54
N GLU A 215 38.76 -14.19 -22.53
CA GLU A 215 37.61 -13.44 -23.04
C GLU A 215 36.53 -14.36 -23.62
N ASN A 216 36.91 -15.38 -24.40
CA ASN A 216 35.96 -16.36 -24.94
C ASN A 216 35.25 -17.16 -23.85
N ILE A 217 35.96 -17.50 -22.76
CA ILE A 217 35.37 -18.16 -21.59
C ILE A 217 34.36 -17.23 -20.92
N GLU A 218 34.70 -15.95 -20.71
CA GLU A 218 33.77 -14.97 -20.13
C GLU A 218 32.50 -14.80 -20.98
N ILE A 219 32.65 -14.66 -22.31
CA ILE A 219 31.51 -14.58 -23.24
C ILE A 219 30.64 -15.84 -23.16
N SER A 220 31.27 -17.02 -23.14
CA SER A 220 30.55 -18.31 -23.04
C SER A 220 29.83 -18.44 -21.71
N HIS A 221 30.45 -17.99 -20.61
CA HIS A 221 29.82 -17.93 -19.30
C HIS A 221 28.61 -17.01 -19.29
N HIS A 222 28.74 -15.82 -19.88
CA HIS A 222 27.65 -14.85 -19.98
C HIS A 222 26.48 -15.40 -20.80
N LYS A 223 26.76 -15.97 -21.98
CA LYS A 223 25.74 -16.59 -22.84
C LYS A 223 24.97 -17.69 -22.11
N ARG A 224 25.70 -18.56 -21.38
CA ARG A 224 25.08 -19.61 -20.57
C ARG A 224 24.20 -19.04 -19.46
N ALA A 225 24.63 -17.97 -18.80
CA ALA A 225 23.83 -17.32 -17.75
C ALA A 225 22.52 -16.74 -18.30
N VAL A 226 22.57 -16.08 -19.47
CA VAL A 226 21.38 -15.54 -20.15
C VAL A 226 20.41 -16.66 -20.51
N THR A 227 20.89 -17.72 -21.19
CA THR A 227 20.03 -18.86 -21.56
C THR A 227 19.43 -19.56 -20.33
N GLN A 228 20.18 -19.66 -19.23
CA GLN A 228 19.67 -20.22 -17.99
C GLN A 228 18.53 -19.37 -17.41
N GLU A 229 18.63 -18.06 -17.47
CA GLU A 229 17.60 -17.15 -16.96
C GLU A 229 16.33 -17.17 -17.83
N GLU A 230 16.50 -17.21 -19.15
CA GLU A 230 15.39 -17.41 -20.09
C GLU A 230 14.65 -18.73 -19.81
N HIS A 231 15.39 -19.82 -19.61
CA HIS A 231 14.83 -21.11 -19.26
C HIS A 231 14.09 -21.07 -17.91
N ASN A 232 14.67 -20.44 -16.88
CA ASN A 232 14.03 -20.27 -15.58
C ASN A 232 12.72 -19.47 -15.69
N THR A 233 12.74 -18.39 -16.47
CA THR A 233 11.57 -17.55 -16.73
C THR A 233 10.47 -18.35 -17.44
N MET A 234 10.83 -19.08 -18.49
CA MET A 234 9.88 -19.93 -19.22
C MET A 234 9.28 -21.01 -18.31
N ARG A 235 10.12 -21.67 -17.51
CA ARG A 235 9.67 -22.66 -16.52
C ARG A 235 8.66 -22.05 -15.55
N PHE A 236 8.90 -20.84 -15.05
CA PHE A 236 7.98 -20.15 -14.14
C PHE A 236 6.63 -19.84 -14.82
N VAL A 237 6.65 -19.36 -16.07
CA VAL A 237 5.43 -19.10 -16.85
C VAL A 237 4.62 -20.39 -17.05
N LEU A 238 5.29 -21.48 -17.42
CA LEU A 238 4.64 -22.79 -17.60
C LEU A 238 4.03 -23.32 -16.29
N ILE A 239 4.77 -23.26 -15.17
CA ILE A 239 4.25 -23.67 -13.85
C ILE A 239 3.03 -22.83 -13.47
N SER A 240 3.05 -21.53 -13.74
CA SER A 240 1.91 -20.65 -13.49
C SER A 240 0.69 -21.04 -14.34
N LYS A 241 0.91 -21.38 -15.61
CA LYS A 241 -0.16 -21.87 -16.52
C LYS A 241 -0.75 -23.19 -16.06
N VAL A 242 0.10 -24.14 -15.65
CA VAL A 242 -0.34 -25.42 -15.08
C VAL A 242 -1.17 -25.19 -13.83
N SER A 243 -0.73 -24.31 -12.93
CA SER A 243 -1.45 -23.98 -11.70
C SER A 243 -2.81 -23.33 -11.98
N GLU A 244 -2.88 -22.44 -12.97
CA GLU A 244 -4.13 -21.83 -13.44
C GLU A 244 -5.12 -22.88 -13.96
N LEU A 245 -4.65 -23.79 -14.81
CA LEU A 245 -5.46 -24.89 -15.34
C LEU A 245 -5.92 -25.85 -14.25
N GLN A 246 -5.05 -26.19 -13.31
CA GLN A 246 -5.37 -27.03 -12.15
C GLN A 246 -6.49 -26.39 -11.32
N SER A 247 -6.41 -25.09 -11.07
CA SER A 247 -7.44 -24.34 -10.33
C SER A 247 -8.79 -24.35 -11.06
N LYS A 248 -8.79 -24.11 -12.38
CA LYS A 248 -10.00 -24.19 -13.21
C LYS A 248 -10.62 -25.59 -13.20
N TYR A 249 -9.79 -26.63 -13.30
CA TYR A 249 -10.23 -28.02 -13.23
C TYR A 249 -10.88 -28.33 -11.87
N ASN A 250 -10.24 -27.93 -10.77
CA ASN A 250 -10.79 -28.14 -9.43
C ASN A 250 -12.13 -27.41 -9.23
N ALA A 251 -12.24 -26.16 -9.67
CA ALA A 251 -13.48 -25.40 -9.59
C ALA A 251 -14.62 -26.06 -10.40
N LEU A 252 -14.30 -26.60 -11.58
CA LEU A 252 -15.28 -27.32 -12.39
C LEU A 252 -15.69 -28.65 -11.75
N LYS A 253 -14.74 -29.37 -11.15
CA LYS A 253 -14.98 -30.61 -10.41
C LYS A 253 -15.88 -30.36 -9.20
N GLU A 254 -15.62 -29.32 -8.41
CA GLU A 254 -16.46 -28.92 -7.27
C GLU A 254 -17.89 -28.57 -7.70
N ARG A 255 -18.05 -27.82 -8.80
CA ARG A 255 -19.38 -27.55 -9.36
C ARG A 255 -20.11 -28.82 -9.78
N ASN A 256 -19.40 -29.74 -10.43
CA ASN A 256 -19.99 -31.01 -10.85
C ASN A 256 -20.45 -31.83 -9.64
N ILE A 257 -19.63 -31.95 -8.61
CA ILE A 257 -20.00 -32.59 -7.33
C ILE A 257 -21.23 -31.90 -6.72
N GLY A 258 -21.27 -30.57 -6.73
CA GLY A 258 -22.43 -29.81 -6.26
C GLY A 258 -23.72 -30.11 -7.03
N LEU A 259 -23.64 -30.25 -8.36
CA LEU A 259 -24.78 -30.61 -9.22
C LEU A 259 -25.24 -32.05 -9.00
N ILE A 260 -24.31 -33.00 -8.86
CA ILE A 260 -24.63 -34.40 -8.54
C ILE A 260 -25.41 -34.45 -7.22
N ASN A 261 -24.88 -33.82 -6.16
CA ASN A 261 -25.56 -33.77 -4.87
C ASN A 261 -26.95 -33.10 -4.95
N TYR A 262 -27.10 -32.08 -5.81
CA TYR A 262 -28.39 -31.43 -6.02
C TYR A 262 -29.40 -32.38 -6.69
N ILE A 263 -28.98 -33.13 -7.71
CA ILE A 263 -29.81 -34.12 -8.40
C ILE A 263 -30.21 -35.22 -7.43
N ASP A 264 -29.26 -35.80 -6.68
CA ASP A 264 -29.53 -36.87 -5.71
C ASP A 264 -30.55 -36.43 -4.64
N ASN A 265 -30.43 -35.19 -4.16
CA ASN A 265 -31.39 -34.62 -3.21
C ASN A 265 -32.78 -34.44 -3.82
N LYS A 266 -32.86 -34.00 -5.09
CA LYS A 266 -34.14 -33.84 -5.80
C LYS A 266 -34.81 -35.17 -6.13
N GLU A 267 -34.03 -36.16 -6.52
CA GLU A 267 -34.52 -37.52 -6.75
C GLU A 267 -35.00 -38.13 -5.43
N GLY A 268 -34.24 -37.98 -4.35
CA GLY A 268 -34.64 -38.41 -3.01
C GLY A 268 -35.94 -37.75 -2.53
N LEU A 269 -36.13 -36.45 -2.82
CA LEU A 269 -37.38 -35.75 -2.51
C LEU A 269 -38.56 -36.28 -3.36
N THR A 270 -38.34 -36.46 -4.66
CA THR A 270 -39.36 -37.03 -5.57
C THR A 270 -39.76 -38.43 -5.11
N ASN A 271 -38.80 -39.29 -4.78
CA ASN A 271 -39.04 -40.65 -4.28
C ASN A 271 -39.86 -40.64 -2.98
N LYS A 272 -39.58 -39.72 -2.05
CA LYS A 272 -40.39 -39.54 -0.83
C LYS A 272 -41.82 -39.14 -1.15
N HIS A 273 -42.02 -38.19 -2.06
CA HIS A 273 -43.37 -37.79 -2.50
C HIS A 273 -44.11 -38.93 -3.19
N THR A 274 -43.45 -39.66 -4.08
CA THR A 274 -44.02 -40.84 -4.74
C THR A 274 -44.41 -41.90 -3.70
N GLN A 275 -43.55 -42.18 -2.72
CA GLN A 275 -43.86 -43.13 -1.65
C GLN A 275 -45.06 -42.69 -0.81
N GLN A 276 -45.15 -41.41 -0.43
CA GLN A 276 -46.31 -40.85 0.29
C GLN A 276 -47.60 -40.98 -0.53
N LEU A 277 -47.56 -40.66 -1.82
CA LEU A 277 -48.71 -40.81 -2.73
C LEU A 277 -49.13 -42.28 -2.84
N SER A 278 -48.18 -43.20 -3.02
CA SER A 278 -48.47 -44.64 -3.04
C SER A 278 -49.11 -45.10 -1.73
N GLN A 279 -48.61 -44.66 -0.57
CA GLN A 279 -49.21 -44.97 0.73
C GLN A 279 -50.64 -44.42 0.86
N MET A 280 -50.90 -43.19 0.40
CA MET A 280 -52.24 -42.60 0.39
C MET A 280 -53.20 -43.40 -0.51
N LEU A 281 -52.77 -43.77 -1.73
CA LEU A 281 -53.60 -44.56 -2.67
C LEU A 281 -53.94 -45.95 -2.12
N VAL A 282 -52.99 -46.60 -1.44
CA VAL A 282 -53.23 -47.85 -0.71
C VAL A 282 -54.21 -47.61 0.44
N GLY A 283 -54.05 -46.53 1.21
CA GLY A 283 -54.97 -46.14 2.27
C GLY A 283 -56.41 -45.92 1.78
N ILE A 284 -56.59 -45.19 0.67
CA ILE A 284 -57.89 -44.99 0.01
C ILE A 284 -58.49 -46.34 -0.41
N SER A 285 -57.68 -47.23 -1.01
CA SER A 285 -58.17 -48.55 -1.42
C SER A 285 -58.64 -49.37 -0.21
N ASN A 286 -57.85 -49.39 0.86
CA ASN A 286 -58.21 -50.09 2.11
C ASN A 286 -59.45 -49.49 2.79
N MET A 287 -59.66 -48.17 2.73
CA MET A 287 -60.88 -47.54 3.26
C MET A 287 -62.10 -47.84 2.38
N ALA A 288 -61.93 -47.81 1.06
CA ALA A 288 -62.98 -48.15 0.10
C ALA A 288 -63.44 -49.61 0.25
N GLU A 289 -62.52 -50.54 0.55
CA GLU A 289 -62.88 -51.92 0.92
C GLU A 289 -63.80 -51.98 2.14
N ARG A 290 -63.53 -51.15 3.17
CA ARG A 290 -64.33 -51.12 4.40
C ARG A 290 -65.68 -50.43 4.22
N CYS A 291 -65.76 -49.45 3.33
CA CYS A 291 -66.98 -48.71 3.00
C CYS A 291 -67.70 -49.28 1.76
N TYR A 292 -67.44 -50.54 1.41
CA TYR A 292 -67.91 -51.10 0.15
C TYR A 292 -69.43 -51.14 0.05
N MET A 293 -69.96 -50.60 -1.05
CA MET A 293 -71.37 -50.56 -1.36
C MET A 293 -71.63 -51.27 -2.70
N LYS A 294 -72.53 -52.26 -2.69
CA LYS A 294 -72.78 -53.17 -3.85
C LYS A 294 -73.19 -52.45 -5.15
N HIS A 295 -73.77 -51.25 -5.06
CA HIS A 295 -74.26 -50.51 -6.24
C HIS A 295 -73.16 -49.79 -7.01
N TYR A 296 -71.94 -49.65 -6.46
CA TYR A 296 -70.82 -49.04 -7.15
C TYR A 296 -70.04 -50.01 -8.06
N GLY A 297 -70.31 -51.32 -8.01
CA GLY A 297 -69.68 -52.35 -8.85
C GLY A 297 -68.51 -53.11 -8.19
N PRO A 298 -67.70 -53.88 -8.94
CA PRO A 298 -66.52 -54.57 -8.41
C PRO A 298 -65.38 -53.60 -8.08
N LEU A 299 -64.80 -53.72 -6.87
CA LEU A 299 -63.84 -52.74 -6.33
C LEU A 299 -62.53 -52.61 -7.14
N GLU A 300 -62.07 -53.69 -7.75
CA GLU A 300 -60.82 -53.75 -8.53
C GLU A 300 -60.89 -52.92 -9.83
N GLN A 301 -62.09 -52.72 -10.37
CA GLN A 301 -62.32 -52.01 -11.62
C GLN A 301 -62.73 -50.54 -11.43
N MET A 302 -62.88 -50.10 -10.17
CA MET A 302 -63.27 -48.72 -9.86
C MET A 302 -62.09 -47.76 -9.97
N THR A 303 -62.36 -46.56 -10.52
CA THR A 303 -61.41 -45.45 -10.48
C THR A 303 -61.23 -44.93 -9.05
N PHE A 304 -60.08 -44.32 -8.75
CA PHE A 304 -59.83 -43.74 -7.43
C PHE A 304 -60.84 -42.65 -7.04
N GLN A 305 -61.35 -41.90 -8.02
CA GLN A 305 -62.39 -40.90 -7.78
C GLN A 305 -63.68 -41.56 -7.27
N SER A 306 -64.13 -42.63 -7.95
CA SER A 306 -65.30 -43.40 -7.52
C SER A 306 -65.12 -44.03 -6.13
N LYS A 307 -63.90 -44.45 -5.78
CA LYS A 307 -63.58 -44.96 -4.44
C LYS A 307 -63.69 -43.87 -3.37
N LEU A 308 -63.26 -42.64 -3.66
CA LEU A 308 -63.38 -41.50 -2.74
C LEU A 308 -64.83 -41.08 -2.53
N ASP A 309 -65.61 -40.96 -3.62
CA ASP A 309 -67.04 -40.62 -3.54
C ASP A 309 -67.81 -41.67 -2.70
N MET A 310 -67.45 -42.95 -2.84
CA MET A 310 -68.03 -44.04 -2.03
C MET A 310 -67.64 -43.93 -0.54
N ILE A 311 -66.38 -43.57 -0.22
CA ILE A 311 -65.95 -43.33 1.17
C ILE A 311 -66.71 -42.13 1.76
N GLU A 312 -66.92 -41.06 0.99
CA GLU A 312 -67.66 -39.87 1.44
C GLU A 312 -69.11 -40.19 1.77
N VAL A 313 -69.80 -40.92 0.89
CA VAL A 313 -71.18 -41.39 1.15
C VAL A 313 -71.22 -42.35 2.34
N GLY A 314 -70.23 -43.24 2.46
CA GLY A 314 -70.11 -44.15 3.60
C GLY A 314 -69.90 -43.42 4.93
N TYR A 315 -69.08 -42.36 4.94
CA TYR A 315 -68.83 -41.52 6.11
C TYR A 315 -70.07 -40.73 6.51
N ALA A 316 -70.75 -40.08 5.55
CA ALA A 316 -72.01 -39.37 5.80
C ALA A 316 -73.10 -40.29 6.35
N PHE A 317 -73.17 -41.54 5.87
CA PHE A 317 -74.09 -42.55 6.39
C PHE A 317 -73.72 -42.96 7.82
N TRP A 318 -72.43 -43.11 8.13
CA TRP A 318 -71.96 -43.44 9.47
C TRP A 318 -72.19 -42.30 10.47
N GLU A 319 -71.93 -41.05 10.10
CA GLU A 319 -72.29 -39.87 10.92
C GLU A 319 -73.79 -39.77 11.18
N TYR A 320 -74.62 -40.04 10.17
CA TYR A 320 -76.08 -40.02 10.32
C TYR A 320 -76.56 -41.08 11.32
N ILE A 321 -75.97 -42.28 11.30
CA ILE A 321 -76.25 -43.34 12.28
C ILE A 321 -75.76 -42.94 13.69
N ASN A 322 -74.59 -42.32 13.81
CA ASN A 322 -74.00 -41.94 15.09
C ASN A 322 -74.72 -40.74 15.75
N ILE A 323 -75.36 -39.87 14.96
CA ILE A 323 -76.19 -38.76 15.45
C ILE A 323 -77.59 -39.25 15.88
N LEU A 324 -78.06 -40.38 15.31
CA LEU A 324 -79.33 -41.02 15.65
C LEU A 324 -79.25 -42.06 16.78
N SER A 325 -78.03 -42.43 17.21
CA SER A 325 -77.76 -43.34 18.33
C SER A 325 -77.39 -42.59 19.61
#